data_AF-A0A545T774-F1
#
_entry.id   AF-A0A545T774-F1
#
_cell.length_a   1.000
_cell.length_b   1.000
_cell.length_c   1.000
_cell.angle_alpha   90.00
_cell.angle_beta   90.00
_cell.angle_gamma   90.00
#
_symmetry.space_group_name_H-M   'P 1'
#
loop_
_entity.id
_entity.type
_entity.pdbx_description
1 polymer ?
#
loop_
_entity_poly.entity_id
_entity_poly.type
_entity_poly.pdbx_seq_one_letter_code
_entity_poly.pdbx_strand_id
1 'polypeptide(L)'
;MKITTTVTLRTGEPGAYEFVYPGESINVSREEAETLIQRGFAADDKACSSKDELGKAHHLVDAILDAIDDLKPNDFGKDGKPAVKAIEDIIGQSISASDRDKAWDEYQALTNDG
;
A
#
# COMPACT_ATOMS: atom_id res chain seq x y z
N MET A 1 -19.13 12.11 7.86
CA MET A 1 -18.27 10.96 7.54
C MET A 1 -18.01 10.99 6.06
N LYS A 2 -16.74 10.92 5.67
CA LYS A 2 -16.35 11.00 4.27
C LYS A 2 -16.32 9.60 3.67
N ILE A 3 -17.10 9.38 2.63
CA ILE A 3 -17.14 8.14 1.87
C ILE A 3 -16.90 8.45 0.39
N THR A 4 -16.21 7.56 -0.29
CA THR A 4 -16.01 7.59 -1.74
C THR A 4 -17.08 6.73 -2.38
N THR A 5 -17.87 7.31 -3.26
CA THR A 5 -18.94 6.55 -3.92
C THR A 5 -18.34 5.60 -4.96
N THR A 6 -18.88 4.39 -5.08
CA THR A 6 -18.46 3.38 -6.08
C THR A 6 -19.45 3.30 -7.24
N VAL A 7 -20.65 3.85 -7.04
CA VAL A 7 -21.69 4.00 -8.05
C VAL A 7 -22.18 5.44 -8.08
N THR A 8 -22.88 5.82 -9.14
CA THR A 8 -23.53 7.13 -9.19
C THR A 8 -24.60 7.22 -8.10
N LEU A 9 -24.39 8.10 -7.11
CA LEU A 9 -25.35 8.37 -6.06
C LEU A 9 -26.10 9.66 -6.36
N ARG A 10 -27.40 9.66 -6.07
CA ARG A 10 -28.22 10.87 -6.10
C ARG A 10 -28.37 11.34 -4.66
N THR A 11 -27.66 12.40 -4.30
CA THR A 11 -27.61 12.93 -2.93
C THR A 11 -28.10 14.38 -2.95
N GLY A 12 -28.93 14.78 -1.98
CA GLY A 12 -29.45 16.14 -1.92
C GLY A 12 -30.88 16.20 -1.43
N GLU A 13 -31.34 17.40 -1.09
CA GLU A 13 -32.69 17.65 -0.62
C GLU A 13 -33.71 17.46 -1.76
N PRO A 14 -34.98 17.11 -1.43
CA PRO A 14 -36.04 17.02 -2.43
C PRO A 14 -36.24 18.37 -3.14
N GLY A 15 -35.64 18.51 -4.32
CA GLY A 15 -35.63 19.75 -5.11
C GLY A 15 -34.25 20.18 -5.61
N ALA A 16 -33.17 19.70 -4.99
CA ALA A 16 -31.78 19.99 -5.34
C ALA A 16 -30.94 18.71 -5.26
N TYR A 17 -31.25 17.75 -6.13
CA TYR A 17 -30.53 16.50 -6.19
C TYR A 17 -29.21 16.69 -6.93
N GLU A 18 -28.11 16.43 -6.25
CA GLU A 18 -26.77 16.37 -6.81
C GLU A 18 -26.46 14.92 -7.23
N PHE A 19 -25.92 14.77 -8.44
CA PHE A 19 -25.45 13.50 -8.93
C PHE A 19 -23.96 13.39 -8.62
N VAL A 20 -23.66 12.52 -7.67
CA VAL A 20 -22.31 12.22 -7.23
C VAL A 20 -21.83 11.03 -8.04
N TYR A 21 -20.77 11.21 -8.82
CA TYR A 21 -20.25 10.17 -9.68
C TYR A 21 -19.33 9.22 -8.90
N PRO A 22 -19.22 7.95 -9.33
CA PRO A 22 -18.30 7.00 -8.71
C PRO A 22 -16.87 7.54 -8.73
N GLY A 23 -16.19 7.45 -7.60
CA GLY A 23 -14.88 8.05 -7.33
C GLY A 23 -14.96 9.40 -6.62
N GLU A 24 -16.14 10.02 -6.56
CA GLU A 24 -16.33 11.27 -5.84
C GLU A 24 -16.58 11.02 -4.36
N SER A 25 -15.90 11.81 -3.53
CA SER A 25 -15.95 11.71 -2.08
C SER A 25 -16.97 12.70 -1.52
N ILE A 26 -17.95 12.19 -0.79
CA ILE A 26 -19.02 12.99 -0.19
C ILE A 26 -19.01 12.88 1.33
N ASN A 27 -19.45 13.94 1.99
CA ASN A 27 -19.62 13.96 3.43
C ASN A 27 -21.08 13.70 3.81
N VAL A 28 -21.36 12.51 4.33
CA VAL A 28 -22.69 12.10 4.80
C VAL A 28 -22.66 11.73 6.28
N SER A 29 -23.82 11.55 6.91
CA SER A 29 -23.92 11.07 8.29
C SER A 29 -23.34 9.66 8.43
N ARG A 30 -22.90 9.28 9.64
CA ARG A 30 -22.31 7.94 9.89
C ARG A 30 -23.28 6.81 9.52
N GLU A 31 -24.54 6.92 9.95
CA GLU A 31 -25.60 5.94 9.64
C GLU A 31 -25.82 5.75 8.13
N GLU A 32 -25.84 6.85 7.37
CA GLU A 32 -25.96 6.82 5.90
C GLU A 32 -24.71 6.22 5.25
N ALA A 33 -23.52 6.61 5.74
CA ALA A 33 -22.26 6.05 5.28
C ALA A 33 -22.21 4.53 5.47
N GLU A 34 -22.54 4.03 6.66
CA GLU A 34 -22.56 2.60 6.95
C GLU A 34 -23.55 1.85 6.05
N THR A 35 -24.73 2.43 5.82
CA THR A 35 -25.74 1.84 4.93
C THR A 35 -25.24 1.77 3.49
N LEU A 36 -24.58 2.83 3.00
CA LEU A 36 -24.03 2.88 1.64
C LEU A 36 -22.84 1.93 1.46
N ILE A 37 -21.99 1.81 2.47
CA ILE A 37 -20.85 0.87 2.49
C ILE A 37 -21.34 -0.58 2.55
N GLN A 38 -22.28 -0.87 3.46
CA GLN A 38 -22.87 -2.21 3.61
C GLN A 38 -23.56 -2.67 2.32
N ARG A 39 -24.12 -1.73 1.56
CA ARG A 39 -24.77 -2.01 0.28
C ARG A 39 -23.81 -2.07 -0.90
N GLY A 40 -22.53 -1.75 -0.70
CA GLY A 40 -21.50 -1.75 -1.74
C GLY A 40 -21.56 -0.55 -2.69
N PHE A 41 -22.28 0.51 -2.31
CA PHE A 41 -22.42 1.73 -3.12
C PHE A 41 -21.36 2.78 -2.82
N ALA A 42 -20.67 2.67 -1.70
CA ALA A 42 -19.57 3.54 -1.33
C ALA A 42 -18.50 2.76 -0.55
N ALA A 43 -17.30 3.30 -0.51
CA ALA A 43 -16.20 2.86 0.35
C ALA A 43 -15.90 3.99 1.35
N ASP A 44 -15.56 3.65 2.58
CA ASP A 44 -15.05 4.67 3.49
C ASP A 44 -13.68 5.18 3.01
N ASP A 45 -13.45 6.49 3.14
CA ASP A 45 -12.16 7.12 2.82
C ASP A 45 -11.02 6.52 3.71
N LYS A 46 -11.38 5.92 4.85
CA LYS A 46 -10.50 5.17 5.77
C LYS A 46 -10.05 3.80 5.22
N ALA A 47 -10.75 3.21 4.25
CA ALA A 47 -10.34 1.97 3.58
C ALA A 47 -9.22 2.19 2.55
N CYS A 48 -8.97 3.43 2.14
CA CYS A 48 -7.85 3.81 1.26
C CYS A 48 -6.65 4.44 1.99
N SER A 49 -6.56 4.37 3.31
CA SER A 49 -5.30 4.67 4.02
C SER A 49 -4.79 3.54 4.91
N SER A 50 -5.47 2.38 4.93
CA SER A 50 -5.01 1.22 5.71
C SER A 50 -4.57 0.03 4.85
N LYS A 51 -4.73 0.10 3.51
CA LYS A 51 -4.17 -0.87 2.55
C LYS A 51 -2.89 -0.41 1.87
N ASP A 52 -2.51 0.86 1.98
CA ASP A 52 -1.30 1.40 1.36
C ASP A 52 -0.06 1.27 2.26
N GLU A 53 -0.21 1.02 3.57
CA GLU A 53 0.94 0.87 4.48
C GLU A 53 1.27 -0.59 4.78
N LEU A 54 0.26 -1.47 4.92
CA LEU A 54 0.49 -2.91 5.08
C LEU A 54 0.85 -3.57 3.73
N GLY A 55 0.27 -3.06 2.64
CA GLY A 55 0.60 -3.44 1.27
C GLY A 55 1.98 -2.92 0.86
N LYS A 56 2.33 -1.67 1.18
CA LYS A 56 3.69 -1.16 0.97
C LYS A 56 4.72 -1.99 1.71
N ALA A 57 4.54 -2.30 3.00
CA ALA A 57 5.55 -3.01 3.77
C ALA A 57 5.87 -4.40 3.21
N HIS A 58 4.85 -5.15 2.77
CA HIS A 58 5.08 -6.45 2.12
C HIS A 58 5.74 -6.26 0.75
N HIS A 59 5.21 -5.34 -0.06
CA HIS A 59 5.77 -5.00 -1.37
C HIS A 59 7.18 -4.41 -1.28
N LEU A 60 7.56 -3.85 -0.12
CA LEU A 60 8.88 -3.32 0.18
C LEU A 60 9.86 -4.47 0.40
N VAL A 61 9.51 -5.45 1.23
CA VAL A 61 10.36 -6.63 1.48
C VAL A 61 10.53 -7.44 0.19
N ASP A 62 9.44 -7.63 -0.57
CA ASP A 62 9.49 -8.27 -1.89
C ASP A 62 10.36 -7.48 -2.89
N ALA A 63 10.22 -6.14 -2.96
CA ALA A 63 11.05 -5.31 -3.82
C ALA A 63 12.53 -5.26 -3.38
N ILE A 64 12.79 -5.34 -2.07
CA ILE A 64 14.14 -5.47 -1.55
C ILE A 64 14.73 -6.82 -1.97
N LEU A 65 13.96 -7.91 -1.89
CA LEU A 65 14.43 -9.24 -2.27
C LEU A 65 14.77 -9.33 -3.77
N ASP A 66 13.93 -8.74 -4.62
CA ASP A 66 14.17 -8.60 -6.06
C ASP A 66 15.42 -7.74 -6.35
N ALA A 67 15.55 -6.60 -5.65
CA ALA A 67 16.73 -5.77 -5.75
C ALA A 67 18.01 -6.51 -5.28
N ILE A 68 17.92 -7.38 -4.28
CA ILE A 68 19.05 -8.20 -3.82
C ILE A 68 19.51 -9.19 -4.88
N ASP A 69 18.60 -9.73 -5.69
CA ASP A 69 18.95 -10.58 -6.83
C ASP A 69 19.63 -9.78 -7.96
N ASP A 70 19.16 -8.55 -8.20
CA ASP A 70 19.74 -7.63 -9.20
C ASP A 70 21.05 -6.95 -8.72
N LEU A 71 21.34 -7.00 -7.41
CA LEU A 71 22.54 -6.39 -6.84
C LEU A 71 23.81 -7.13 -7.28
N LYS A 72 24.83 -6.34 -7.61
CA LYS A 72 26.15 -6.89 -7.94
C LYS A 72 26.88 -7.29 -6.66
N PRO A 73 27.77 -8.29 -6.70
CA PRO A 73 28.60 -8.69 -5.55
C PRO A 73 29.45 -7.55 -4.96
N ASN A 74 29.63 -6.45 -5.69
CA ASN A 74 30.34 -5.25 -5.23
C ASN A 74 29.49 -4.33 -4.33
N ASP A 75 28.17 -4.48 -4.36
CA ASP A 75 27.21 -3.71 -3.56
C ASP A 75 26.82 -4.43 -2.25
N PHE A 76 27.40 -5.62 -2.03
CA PHE A 76 27.36 -6.32 -0.76
C PHE A 76 28.48 -5.80 0.15
N GLY A 77 28.13 -5.54 1.41
CA GLY A 77 29.07 -5.16 2.44
C GLY A 77 30.04 -6.29 2.80
N LYS A 78 31.02 -5.99 3.65
CA LYS A 78 32.00 -6.99 4.14
C LYS A 78 31.34 -8.16 4.88
N ASP A 79 30.16 -7.94 5.44
CA ASP A 79 29.36 -8.96 6.13
C ASP A 79 28.57 -9.87 5.16
N GLY A 80 28.75 -9.71 3.85
CA GLY A 80 28.01 -10.42 2.81
C GLY A 80 26.57 -9.94 2.64
N LYS A 81 26.13 -8.94 3.41
CA LYS A 81 24.78 -8.37 3.34
C LYS A 81 24.71 -7.24 2.30
N PRO A 82 23.59 -7.10 1.56
CA PRO A 82 23.38 -6.00 0.62
C PRO A 82 23.36 -4.67 1.38
N ALA A 83 23.99 -3.64 0.79
CA ALA A 83 24.00 -2.31 1.36
C ALA A 83 22.63 -1.66 1.23
N VAL A 84 22.10 -1.11 2.34
CA VAL A 84 20.80 -0.39 2.37
C VAL A 84 20.73 0.65 1.25
N LYS A 85 21.79 1.46 1.10
CA LYS A 85 21.89 2.46 0.03
C LYS A 85 21.84 1.90 -1.38
N ALA A 86 22.40 0.71 -1.61
CA ALA A 86 22.41 0.11 -2.93
C ALA A 86 21.00 -0.40 -3.30
N ILE A 87 20.29 -0.95 -2.31
CA ILE A 87 18.89 -1.35 -2.50
C ILE A 87 18.02 -0.11 -2.74
N GLU A 88 18.17 0.96 -1.93
CA GLU A 88 17.45 2.23 -2.09
C GLU A 88 17.63 2.82 -3.50
N ASP A 89 18.83 2.69 -4.08
CA ASP A 89 19.15 3.16 -5.44
C ASP A 89 18.41 2.36 -6.53
N ILE A 90 18.26 1.04 -6.34
CA ILE A 90 17.55 0.15 -7.27
C ILE A 90 16.03 0.36 -7.21
N ILE A 91 15.46 0.34 -6.01
CA ILE A 91 13.99 0.45 -5.84
C ILE A 91 13.51 1.91 -5.88
N GLY A 92 14.44 2.88 -5.86
CA GLY A 92 14.13 4.31 -5.88
C GLY A 92 13.34 4.80 -4.66
N GLN A 93 13.44 4.08 -3.54
CA GLN A 93 12.66 4.31 -2.33
C GLN A 93 13.54 4.14 -1.10
N SER A 94 13.33 4.99 -0.10
CA SER A 94 13.99 4.82 1.20
C SER A 94 13.48 3.61 1.95
N ILE A 95 14.40 2.77 2.43
CA ILE A 95 14.09 1.59 3.23
C ILE A 95 14.81 1.65 4.56
N SER A 96 14.26 0.98 5.58
CA SER A 96 14.96 0.86 6.85
C SER A 96 15.95 -0.31 6.82
N ALA A 97 16.99 -0.22 7.65
CA ALA A 97 17.91 -1.33 7.87
C ALA A 97 17.18 -2.61 8.31
N SER A 98 16.11 -2.48 9.09
CA SER A 98 15.25 -3.58 9.51
C SER A 98 14.57 -4.31 8.35
N ASP A 99 14.07 -3.58 7.34
CA ASP A 99 13.42 -4.17 6.17
C ASP A 99 14.43 -4.94 5.31
N ARG A 100 15.61 -4.35 5.12
CA ARG A 100 16.75 -5.00 4.46
C ARG A 100 17.16 -6.28 5.18
N ASP A 101 17.37 -6.22 6.49
CA ASP A 101 17.81 -7.39 7.26
C ASP A 101 16.76 -8.51 7.24
N LYS A 102 15.47 -8.17 7.24
CA LYS A 102 14.39 -9.15 7.09
C LYS A 102 14.41 -9.82 5.72
N ALA A 103 14.46 -9.05 4.63
CA ALA A 103 14.55 -9.59 3.28
C ALA A 103 15.83 -10.43 3.08
N TRP A 104 16.94 -9.99 3.68
CA TRP A 104 18.21 -10.72 3.63
C TRP A 104 18.15 -12.07 4.37
N ASP A 105 17.50 -12.11 5.53
CA ASP A 105 17.31 -13.36 6.29
C ASP A 105 16.47 -14.36 5.48
N GLU A 106 15.39 -13.89 4.84
CA GLU A 106 14.55 -14.71 3.95
C GLU A 106 15.33 -15.18 2.71
N TYR A 107 16.12 -14.31 2.08
CA TYR A 107 16.99 -14.67 0.95
C TYR A 107 18.04 -15.72 1.33
N GLN A 108 18.66 -15.57 2.51
CA GLN A 108 19.61 -16.55 3.03
C GLN A 108 18.93 -17.89 3.35
N ALA A 109 17.74 -17.86 3.96
CA ALA A 109 16.97 -19.07 4.24
C ALA A 109 16.60 -19.83 2.94
N LEU A 110 16.21 -19.11 1.89
CA LEU A 110 15.92 -19.68 0.56
C LEU A 110 17.17 -20.23 -0.13
N THR A 111 18.32 -19.54 -0.01
CA THR A 111 19.57 -19.94 -0.67
C THR A 111 20.26 -21.10 0.04
N ASN A 112 20.09 -21.23 1.37
CA ASN A 112 20.79 -22.20 2.20
C ASN A 112 20.04 -23.54 2.37
N ASP A 113 18.83 -23.67 1.81
CA ASP A 113 18.04 -24.91 1.71
C ASP A 113 18.25 -25.65 0.36
N GLY A 114 19.20 -25.19 -0.47
CA GLY A 114 19.55 -25.77 -1.77
C GLY A 114 20.73 -26.74 -1.75
#